data_AF-A0AAE1IN65-F1
#
_entry.id   AF-A0AAE1IN65-F1
#
_cell.length_a   1.000
_cell.length_b   1.000
_cell.length_c   1.000
_cell.angle_alpha   90.00
_cell.angle_beta   90.00
_cell.angle_gamma   90.00
#
_symmetry.space_group_name_H-M   'P 1'
#
loop_
_entity.id
_entity.type
_entity.pdbx_description
1 polymer ?
#
loop_
_entity_poly.entity_id
_entity_poly.type
_entity_poly.pdbx_seq_one_letter_code
_entity_poly.pdbx_strand_id
1 'polypeptide(L)'
;MEAVFQTRGLLSLPTNPRNRILNPSQGLKKRFLSPKPKILCGSSLSTNGFQKFHGFASKPNSFTQKDKNLFICKAEAAAAADGQPLYGEVEIEQPKILGIEVATLKKIIPLGMMFFCILFNYTILRDTKDVLVVTARGSSAEIIPFLKTWVNLPMAVGFMLLYTKLADILPKQALFYSVIVPFIAFFGAFGFVLYPLSNYIHPEAFADKLLNILGPRFLGPLAIMRIWSFCLFYVMAELWGSVVISVLFWGFANQITTVEEAKRFYPLFGLGANVALIFSGRTVKYFSQLRQNLGPGVDGWAVSLKGMMSIVVLLGGTICLLYWWVNRYAPLPTRSEKKKKVKMGTMESLKFLVSSKYVRDLATLVVAYGISINLVEVTWKSKLKAQFPSPNEYSSFMGDFSTATGIMTFTMMLLSQFIFNKYGWGVAAKITPTVLLLTGVGFFSLILFGAPLAPALAQFGMTPLLAAVYVGAMQNIFSKSAKYSLFDPCKEMAYIPLDEDTKVKGKAAIDVVCNPLGKSGGALIQQFMILTFGSLANSTPYLGGVLLVIVLAWLAAARSLDAQFTALRREEELEKEMERASVKIPVVAENESGNSSLGSGSQPLSDSPSETPTSRNI
;
A
#
# COMPACT_ATOMS: atom_id res chain seq x y z
N MET A 1 25.47 20.80 -31.23
CA MET A 1 26.04 22.08 -30.75
C MET A 1 26.02 22.03 -29.24
N GLU A 2 27.19 22.03 -28.62
CA GLU A 2 27.35 21.99 -27.16
C GLU A 2 27.96 23.32 -26.68
N ALA A 3 27.99 23.50 -25.35
CA ALA A 3 28.44 24.70 -24.63
C ALA A 3 27.51 25.93 -24.72
N VAL A 4 27.73 26.87 -23.78
CA VAL A 4 26.94 28.10 -23.54
C VAL A 4 25.45 27.82 -23.23
N PHE A 5 25.07 27.53 -21.98
CA PHE A 5 25.06 28.52 -20.90
C PHE A 5 25.30 27.89 -19.51
N GLN A 6 26.27 28.43 -18.77
CA GLN A 6 26.35 28.28 -17.31
C GLN A 6 25.89 29.58 -16.65
N THR A 7 24.96 29.50 -15.71
CA THR A 7 24.76 30.54 -14.68
C THR A 7 24.88 29.91 -13.30
N ARG A 8 25.87 30.39 -12.54
CA ARG A 8 25.99 30.14 -11.10
C ARG A 8 24.96 31.02 -10.38
N GLY A 9 24.38 30.65 -9.24
CA GLY A 9 24.54 29.43 -8.45
C GLY A 9 24.43 29.75 -6.95
N LEU A 10 24.01 28.77 -6.15
CA LEU A 10 24.04 28.82 -4.67
C LEU A 10 24.03 27.38 -4.13
N LEU A 11 24.63 27.15 -2.96
CA LEU A 11 24.87 25.83 -2.34
C LEU A 11 25.77 24.87 -3.15
N SER A 12 27.05 25.21 -3.26
CA SER A 12 28.10 24.28 -3.69
C SER A 12 29.06 23.98 -2.53
N LEU A 13 29.02 22.74 -2.02
CA LEU A 13 30.01 22.20 -1.08
C LEU A 13 31.19 21.60 -1.88
N PRO A 14 32.45 21.76 -1.41
CA PRO A 14 33.62 21.40 -2.21
C PRO A 14 33.87 19.89 -2.26
N THR A 15 34.21 19.38 -3.44
CA THR A 15 34.57 17.98 -3.69
C THR A 15 36.03 17.85 -4.12
N ASN A 16 36.94 17.58 -3.17
CA ASN A 16 38.27 17.03 -3.48
C ASN A 16 39.05 16.56 -2.23
N PRO A 17 39.26 15.24 -2.03
CA PRO A 17 40.31 14.74 -1.15
C PRO A 17 41.64 14.69 -1.92
N ARG A 18 42.60 15.53 -1.54
CA ARG A 18 43.91 15.61 -2.22
C ARG A 18 44.84 14.48 -1.73
N ASN A 19 45.31 13.63 -2.66
CA ASN A 19 46.28 12.56 -2.37
C ASN A 19 47.50 13.08 -1.59
N ARG A 20 47.90 12.35 -0.54
CA ARG A 20 49.22 12.50 0.09
C ARG A 20 49.86 11.14 0.30
N ILE A 21 51.06 10.98 -0.26
CA ILE A 21 51.84 9.74 -0.29
C ILE A 21 52.51 9.53 1.08
N LEU A 22 52.55 8.28 1.55
CA LEU A 22 53.49 7.80 2.57
C LEU A 22 53.82 6.32 2.27
N ASN A 23 55.10 5.99 2.21
CA ASN A 23 55.63 4.64 1.96
C ASN A 23 56.58 4.22 3.11
N PRO A 24 56.90 2.93 3.30
CA PRO A 24 57.25 2.40 4.62
C PRO A 24 58.74 2.21 4.93
N SER A 25 59.07 2.22 6.24
CA SER A 25 60.23 1.55 6.87
C SER A 25 59.82 1.18 8.32
N GLN A 26 59.81 -0.09 8.74
CA GLN A 26 60.90 -0.98 9.21
C GLN A 26 61.30 -0.80 10.71
N GLY A 27 61.26 -1.91 11.46
CA GLY A 27 61.69 -2.03 12.87
C GLY A 27 60.56 -1.86 13.90
N LEU A 28 60.43 -2.68 14.96
CA LEU A 28 61.17 -3.88 15.37
C LEU A 28 60.27 -4.83 16.23
N LYS A 29 60.49 -6.16 16.12
CA LYS A 29 60.42 -7.25 17.15
C LYS A 29 59.63 -6.96 18.46
N LYS A 30 58.67 -7.75 18.97
CA LYS A 30 58.26 -9.19 18.88
C LYS A 30 56.73 -9.25 19.19
N ARG A 31 55.92 -10.24 18.78
CA ARG A 31 55.97 -11.67 19.22
C ARG A 31 55.09 -12.57 18.32
N PHE A 32 55.58 -13.79 18.07
CA PHE A 32 54.93 -14.96 17.46
C PHE A 32 54.41 -14.90 16.00
N LEU A 33 54.88 -15.89 15.24
CA LEU A 33 54.55 -16.24 13.85
C LEU A 33 54.01 -17.69 13.80
N SER A 34 53.48 -18.07 12.63
CA SER A 34 52.83 -19.35 12.30
C SER A 34 53.85 -20.44 11.84
N PRO A 35 53.52 -21.49 11.04
CA PRO A 35 52.82 -22.74 11.45
C PRO A 35 53.42 -24.09 10.91
N LYS A 36 52.90 -25.25 11.40
CA LYS A 36 52.88 -26.62 10.76
C LYS A 36 54.24 -27.39 10.60
N PRO A 37 54.29 -28.71 10.23
CA PRO A 37 53.35 -29.87 10.36
C PRO A 37 54.00 -31.26 10.78
N LYS A 38 53.22 -32.37 10.70
CA LYS A 38 53.60 -33.83 10.67
C LYS A 38 53.96 -34.50 12.03
N ILE A 39 53.87 -35.84 12.25
CA ILE A 39 53.76 -37.02 11.34
C ILE A 39 53.00 -38.24 11.97
N LEU A 40 52.59 -39.25 11.14
CA LEU A 40 52.06 -40.65 11.35
C LEU A 40 51.35 -41.08 12.67
N CYS A 41 50.38 -42.00 12.68
CA CYS A 41 50.01 -43.10 11.76
C CYS A 41 48.46 -43.33 11.73
N GLY A 42 47.84 -44.29 11.01
CA GLY A 42 48.33 -45.27 10.02
C GLY A 42 47.38 -46.48 9.83
N SER A 43 47.34 -47.06 8.61
CA SER A 43 46.62 -48.28 8.17
C SER A 43 45.08 -48.37 8.38
N SER A 44 44.27 -48.89 7.44
CA SER A 44 44.50 -49.34 6.05
C SER A 44 43.19 -49.35 5.25
N LEU A 45 43.26 -49.19 3.92
CA LEU A 45 42.12 -49.39 3.01
C LEU A 45 41.81 -50.89 2.80
N SER A 46 40.56 -51.18 2.43
CA SER A 46 40.21 -52.34 1.59
C SER A 46 39.10 -51.94 0.62
N THR A 47 39.34 -52.14 -0.67
CA THR A 47 38.35 -51.96 -1.75
C THR A 47 38.28 -53.21 -2.60
N ASN A 48 37.15 -53.93 -2.48
CA ASN A 48 36.66 -55.02 -3.33
C ASN A 48 35.15 -55.17 -3.02
N GLY A 49 34.25 -55.52 -3.94
CA GLY A 49 34.39 -55.68 -5.38
C GLY A 49 33.11 -56.27 -5.99
N PHE A 50 32.77 -55.89 -7.23
CA PHE A 50 31.87 -56.54 -8.21
C PHE A 50 30.45 -57.05 -7.86
N GLN A 51 29.51 -56.74 -8.77
CA GLN A 51 28.22 -57.41 -9.08
C GLN A 51 27.08 -57.34 -8.03
N LYS A 52 25.77 -57.15 -8.33
CA LYS A 52 24.86 -57.16 -9.51
C LYS A 52 23.87 -58.36 -9.46
N PHE A 53 22.61 -58.13 -9.85
CA PHE A 53 21.42 -59.02 -9.76
C PHE A 53 20.82 -59.21 -8.35
N HIS A 54 19.54 -59.56 -8.13
CA HIS A 54 18.26 -59.16 -8.79
C HIS A 54 17.05 -59.75 -7.99
N GLY A 55 15.87 -59.13 -8.09
CA GLY A 55 14.58 -59.86 -8.01
C GLY A 55 13.81 -59.91 -6.67
N PHE A 56 12.47 -59.85 -6.82
CA PHE A 56 11.35 -60.35 -5.98
C PHE A 56 11.51 -60.45 -4.43
N ALA A 57 10.73 -59.80 -3.55
CA ALA A 57 9.30 -59.41 -3.49
C ALA A 57 8.33 -60.45 -2.87
N SER A 58 7.99 -60.29 -1.58
CA SER A 58 6.72 -60.71 -0.95
C SER A 58 6.53 -60.15 0.48
N LYS A 59 5.29 -59.79 0.84
CA LYS A 59 4.75 -59.70 2.23
C LYS A 59 4.19 -61.11 2.62
N PRO A 60 3.83 -61.46 3.89
CA PRO A 60 3.34 -60.58 4.98
C PRO A 60 3.71 -60.95 6.46
N ASN A 61 3.20 -60.12 7.39
CA ASN A 61 2.78 -60.36 8.79
C ASN A 61 3.61 -61.15 9.83
N SER A 62 4.09 -60.40 10.85
CA SER A 62 3.99 -60.62 12.31
C SER A 62 4.47 -61.93 13.00
N PHE A 63 5.46 -61.82 13.91
CA PHE A 63 5.20 -61.76 15.38
C PHE A 63 6.42 -61.28 16.22
N THR A 64 6.14 -60.69 17.39
CA THR A 64 6.96 -60.47 18.62
C THR A 64 8.50 -60.22 18.61
N GLN A 65 8.85 -58.96 18.97
CA GLN A 65 9.54 -58.57 20.22
C GLN A 65 11.01 -58.98 20.52
N LYS A 66 11.92 -57.98 20.58
CA LYS A 66 12.61 -57.57 21.83
C LYS A 66 13.38 -56.22 21.74
N ASP A 67 13.34 -55.49 22.85
CA ASP A 67 14.40 -54.68 23.51
C ASP A 67 15.31 -53.73 22.65
N LYS A 68 15.51 -52.43 22.96
CA LYS A 68 15.25 -51.64 24.19
C LYS A 68 14.82 -50.19 23.87
N ASN A 69 13.95 -49.65 24.72
CA ASN A 69 13.86 -48.20 25.01
C ASN A 69 14.14 -48.01 26.51
N LEU A 70 14.73 -46.88 26.92
CA LEU A 70 15.18 -46.67 28.30
C LEU A 70 14.56 -45.40 28.92
N PHE A 71 13.53 -45.61 29.75
CA PHE A 71 13.08 -44.64 30.75
C PHE A 71 13.63 -45.06 32.12
N ILE A 72 14.05 -44.09 32.94
CA ILE A 72 14.31 -44.29 34.38
C ILE A 72 13.73 -43.09 35.13
N CYS A 73 13.04 -43.37 36.23
CA CYS A 73 12.52 -42.38 37.17
C CYS A 73 13.23 -42.47 38.53
N LYS A 74 13.32 -41.34 39.23
CA LYS A 74 13.28 -41.21 40.70
C LYS A 74 12.56 -39.89 41.01
N ALA A 75 11.41 -39.87 41.67
CA ALA A 75 11.06 -40.34 43.02
C ALA A 75 11.30 -39.26 44.10
N GLU A 76 10.39 -38.28 44.10
CA GLU A 76 9.51 -37.90 45.23
C GLU A 76 10.05 -37.86 46.66
N ALA A 77 9.80 -36.73 47.33
CA ALA A 77 9.56 -36.65 48.76
C ALA A 77 8.60 -35.47 49.03
N ALA A 78 7.52 -35.70 49.78
CA ALA A 78 6.56 -34.68 50.16
C ALA A 78 6.59 -34.46 51.68
N ALA A 79 6.48 -33.21 52.11
CA ALA A 79 6.23 -32.83 53.50
C ALA A 79 5.33 -31.59 53.50
N ALA A 80 4.17 -31.68 54.16
CA ALA A 80 3.24 -30.57 54.30
C ALA A 80 3.39 -29.93 55.69
N ALA A 81 3.42 -28.60 55.72
CA ALA A 81 3.27 -27.78 56.92
C ALA A 81 2.67 -26.42 56.50
N ASP A 82 1.88 -25.82 57.38
CA ASP A 82 1.10 -24.60 57.09
C ASP A 82 1.94 -23.32 56.97
N GLY A 83 1.36 -22.29 56.33
CA GLY A 83 1.68 -20.89 56.70
C GLY A 83 2.04 -19.90 55.59
N GLN A 84 1.02 -19.33 54.92
CA GLN A 84 1.02 -18.01 54.27
C GLN A 84 1.98 -17.74 53.08
N PRO A 85 1.70 -16.71 52.24
CA PRO A 85 2.45 -16.46 51.01
C PRO A 85 3.68 -15.57 51.24
N LEU A 86 4.78 -15.86 50.54
CA LEU A 86 5.94 -14.98 50.47
C LEU A 86 6.34 -14.64 49.03
N TYR A 87 6.63 -13.36 48.82
CA TYR A 87 7.08 -12.71 47.58
C TYR A 87 8.27 -13.42 46.90
N GLY A 88 8.33 -13.39 45.56
CA GLY A 88 9.60 -13.64 44.87
C GLY A 88 9.60 -14.19 43.45
N GLU A 89 8.57 -14.00 42.61
CA GLU A 89 8.76 -14.26 41.17
C GLU A 89 9.77 -13.26 40.59
N VAL A 90 10.99 -13.74 40.31
CA VAL A 90 12.03 -12.96 39.63
C VAL A 90 11.65 -12.88 38.16
N GLU A 91 10.98 -11.79 37.77
CA GLU A 91 10.85 -11.43 36.36
C GLU A 91 12.24 -11.39 35.73
N ILE A 92 12.50 -12.32 34.80
CA ILE A 92 13.70 -12.26 33.96
C ILE A 92 13.48 -11.12 32.96
N GLU A 93 13.83 -9.90 33.37
CA GLU A 93 13.73 -8.72 32.52
C GLU A 93 14.45 -8.97 31.19
N GLN A 94 13.67 -9.17 30.13
CA GLN A 94 14.24 -9.21 28.78
C GLN A 94 14.96 -7.89 28.51
N PRO A 95 16.16 -7.90 27.91
CA PRO A 95 16.94 -6.68 27.71
C PRO A 95 16.14 -5.65 26.89
N LYS A 96 15.75 -4.55 27.55
CA LYS A 96 14.96 -3.45 26.98
C LYS A 96 15.88 -2.51 26.22
N ILE A 97 15.93 -2.61 24.89
CA ILE A 97 16.66 -1.66 24.04
C ILE A 97 15.68 -0.56 23.62
N LEU A 98 16.00 0.70 23.96
CA LEU A 98 15.23 1.89 23.56
C LEU A 98 13.74 1.85 24.02
N GLY A 99 13.46 1.21 25.15
CA GLY A 99 12.10 1.04 25.67
C GLY A 99 11.23 0.10 24.83
N ILE A 100 11.85 -0.96 24.28
CA ILE A 100 11.21 -2.04 23.50
C ILE A 100 11.86 -3.37 23.91
N GLU A 101 11.06 -4.43 24.07
CA GLU A 101 11.59 -5.79 24.23
C GLU A 101 12.40 -6.23 23.00
N VAL A 102 13.55 -6.87 23.22
CA VAL A 102 14.35 -7.47 22.14
C VAL A 102 13.59 -8.57 21.38
N ALA A 103 12.66 -9.30 22.01
CA ALA A 103 11.78 -10.25 21.30
C ALA A 103 10.88 -9.55 20.26
N THR A 104 10.27 -8.44 20.65
CA THR A 104 9.42 -7.59 19.80
C THR A 104 10.25 -6.93 18.69
N LEU A 105 11.44 -6.39 19.01
CA LEU A 105 12.35 -5.78 18.04
C LEU A 105 12.79 -6.76 16.94
N LYS A 106 13.06 -8.02 17.31
CA LYS A 106 13.41 -9.13 16.38
C LYS A 106 12.30 -9.47 15.38
N LYS A 107 11.03 -9.15 15.67
CA LYS A 107 9.90 -9.30 14.73
C LYS A 107 9.82 -8.11 13.76
N ILE A 108 9.90 -6.90 14.32
CA ILE A 108 9.55 -5.66 13.62
C ILE A 108 10.61 -5.25 12.60
N ILE A 109 11.90 -5.44 12.87
CA ILE A 109 12.96 -5.08 11.93
C ILE A 109 12.84 -5.89 10.62
N PRO A 110 12.72 -7.24 10.64
CA PRO A 110 12.43 -8.02 9.44
C PRO A 110 11.11 -7.63 8.75
N LEU A 111 10.04 -7.35 9.51
CA LEU A 111 8.73 -6.99 8.94
C LEU A 111 8.77 -5.61 8.23
N GLY A 112 9.46 -4.64 8.82
CA GLY A 112 9.68 -3.32 8.22
C GLY A 112 10.59 -3.39 6.99
N MET A 113 11.65 -4.20 7.04
CA MET A 113 12.52 -4.45 5.87
C MET A 113 11.76 -5.16 4.75
N MET A 114 10.91 -6.13 5.07
CA MET A 114 10.03 -6.81 4.12
C MET A 114 9.05 -5.82 3.48
N PHE A 115 8.45 -4.92 4.25
CA PHE A 115 7.56 -3.86 3.72
C PHE A 115 8.31 -2.90 2.79
N PHE A 116 9.52 -2.48 3.17
CA PHE A 116 10.40 -1.67 2.34
C PHE A 116 10.68 -2.35 1.00
N CYS A 117 11.10 -3.61 0.99
CA CYS A 117 11.35 -4.36 -0.25
C CYS A 117 10.10 -4.49 -1.13
N ILE A 118 8.93 -4.77 -0.55
CA ILE A 118 7.67 -4.88 -1.30
C ILE A 118 7.27 -3.55 -1.95
N LEU A 119 7.44 -2.43 -1.24
CA LEU A 119 7.08 -1.09 -1.72
C LEU A 119 8.11 -0.49 -2.69
N PHE A 120 9.38 -0.81 -2.52
CA PHE A 120 10.45 -0.49 -3.46
C PHE A 120 10.19 -1.19 -4.80
N ASN A 121 9.90 -2.50 -4.77
CA ASN A 121 9.49 -3.26 -5.96
C ASN A 121 8.21 -2.70 -6.57
N TYR A 122 7.18 -2.44 -5.77
CA TYR A 122 5.92 -1.85 -6.24
C TYR A 122 6.15 -0.54 -6.99
N THR A 123 7.02 0.33 -6.48
CA THR A 123 7.32 1.62 -7.13
C THR A 123 8.03 1.40 -8.47
N ILE A 124 9.08 0.58 -8.54
CA ILE A 124 9.77 0.26 -9.80
C ILE A 124 8.77 -0.32 -10.83
N LEU A 125 7.93 -1.27 -10.42
CA LEU A 125 6.93 -1.90 -11.28
C LEU A 125 5.86 -0.91 -11.75
N ARG A 126 5.37 -0.05 -10.85
CA ARG A 126 4.36 0.99 -11.12
C ARG A 126 4.89 2.05 -12.08
N ASP A 127 6.15 2.44 -11.97
CA ASP A 127 6.73 3.45 -12.84
C ASP A 127 7.11 2.85 -14.21
N THR A 128 7.67 1.62 -14.20
CA THR A 128 8.06 0.88 -15.42
C THR A 128 6.86 0.51 -16.29
N LYS A 129 5.73 0.07 -15.71
CA LYS A 129 4.54 -0.33 -16.50
C LYS A 129 3.99 0.82 -17.35
N ASP A 130 4.00 2.04 -16.79
CA ASP A 130 3.49 3.22 -17.46
C ASP A 130 4.45 3.63 -18.60
N VAL A 131 5.77 3.57 -18.37
CA VAL A 131 6.77 3.76 -19.45
C VAL A 131 6.53 2.76 -20.59
N LEU A 132 6.50 1.46 -20.30
CA LEU A 132 6.36 0.39 -21.32
C LEU A 132 5.10 0.56 -22.17
N VAL A 133 3.96 0.79 -21.52
CA VAL A 133 2.66 0.86 -22.19
C VAL A 133 2.46 2.19 -22.92
N VAL A 134 2.92 3.31 -22.36
CA VAL A 134 2.75 4.64 -22.96
C VAL A 134 3.74 4.89 -24.09
N THR A 135 5.02 4.53 -23.93
CA THR A 135 6.08 4.89 -24.92
C THR A 135 6.19 3.94 -26.11
N ALA A 136 5.51 2.78 -26.10
CA ALA A 136 5.53 1.84 -27.20
C ALA A 136 5.02 2.40 -28.54
N ARG A 137 5.47 1.77 -29.64
CA ARG A 137 5.02 2.03 -31.02
C ARG A 137 3.52 1.71 -31.16
N GLY A 138 2.79 2.54 -31.90
CA GLY A 138 1.34 2.39 -32.08
C GLY A 138 0.48 2.52 -30.81
N SER A 139 1.08 2.91 -29.67
CA SER A 139 0.39 3.12 -28.40
C SER A 139 0.44 4.60 -27.97
N SER A 140 -0.41 4.99 -27.02
CA SER A 140 -0.44 6.32 -26.41
C SER A 140 -0.90 6.22 -24.95
N ALA A 141 -1.05 7.35 -24.25
CA ALA A 141 -1.69 7.35 -22.92
C ALA A 141 -3.19 6.97 -22.96
N GLU A 142 -3.84 7.00 -24.13
CA GLU A 142 -5.24 6.62 -24.35
C GLU A 142 -5.51 5.15 -24.09
N ILE A 143 -4.49 4.28 -24.08
CA ILE A 143 -4.66 2.86 -23.73
C ILE A 143 -4.94 2.65 -22.23
N ILE A 144 -4.44 3.52 -21.34
CA ILE A 144 -4.50 3.31 -19.88
C ILE A 144 -5.94 3.17 -19.37
N PRO A 145 -6.92 4.00 -19.78
CA PRO A 145 -8.32 3.82 -19.41
C PRO A 145 -8.89 2.46 -19.82
N PHE A 146 -8.71 2.05 -21.08
CA PHE A 146 -9.22 0.76 -21.56
C PHE A 146 -8.54 -0.41 -20.85
N LEU A 147 -7.23 -0.36 -20.64
CA LEU A 147 -6.46 -1.42 -19.97
C LEU A 147 -6.90 -1.59 -18.51
N LYS A 148 -7.12 -0.48 -17.78
CA LYS A 148 -7.67 -0.49 -16.41
C LYS A 148 -9.07 -1.14 -16.36
N THR A 149 -9.95 -0.79 -17.29
CA THR A 149 -11.34 -1.27 -17.33
C THR A 149 -11.46 -2.73 -17.80
N TRP A 150 -10.86 -3.06 -18.95
CA TRP A 150 -11.14 -4.31 -19.68
C TRP A 150 -10.14 -5.43 -19.40
N VAL A 151 -8.96 -5.13 -18.87
CA VAL A 151 -7.93 -6.14 -18.58
C VAL A 151 -7.65 -6.24 -17.08
N ASN A 152 -7.34 -5.13 -16.42
CA ASN A 152 -6.93 -5.14 -15.02
C ASN A 152 -8.08 -5.55 -14.07
N LEU A 153 -9.29 -5.02 -14.26
CA LEU A 153 -10.44 -5.36 -13.40
C LEU A 153 -10.86 -6.84 -13.54
N PRO A 154 -11.06 -7.43 -14.74
CA PRO A 154 -11.35 -8.86 -14.86
C PRO A 154 -10.23 -9.75 -14.32
N MET A 155 -8.96 -9.41 -14.56
CA MET A 155 -7.82 -10.17 -14.04
C MET A 155 -7.71 -10.09 -12.51
N ALA A 156 -8.05 -8.95 -11.89
CA ALA A 156 -8.09 -8.83 -10.43
C ALA A 156 -9.23 -9.66 -9.81
N VAL A 157 -10.39 -9.74 -10.45
CA VAL A 157 -11.49 -10.63 -10.01
C VAL A 157 -11.10 -12.10 -10.17
N GLY A 158 -10.55 -12.48 -11.33
CA GLY A 158 -10.06 -13.84 -11.58
C GLY A 158 -8.96 -14.27 -10.59
N PHE A 159 -8.02 -13.36 -10.31
CA PHE A 159 -6.99 -13.59 -9.30
C PHE A 159 -7.59 -13.74 -7.89
N MET A 160 -8.58 -12.93 -7.50
CA MET A 160 -9.21 -13.05 -6.18
C MET A 160 -9.96 -14.37 -6.00
N LEU A 161 -10.60 -14.89 -7.06
CA LEU A 161 -11.24 -16.21 -7.05
C LEU A 161 -10.19 -17.33 -6.93
N LEU A 162 -9.09 -17.24 -7.68
CA LEU A 162 -7.96 -18.18 -7.59
C LEU A 162 -7.33 -18.15 -6.19
N TYR A 163 -7.02 -16.96 -5.66
CA TYR A 163 -6.46 -16.79 -4.32
C TYR A 163 -7.37 -17.38 -3.24
N THR A 164 -8.69 -17.21 -3.35
CA THR A 164 -9.64 -17.80 -2.40
C THR A 164 -9.54 -19.32 -2.41
N LYS A 165 -9.60 -19.97 -3.60
CA LYS A 165 -9.43 -21.42 -3.71
C LYS A 165 -8.07 -21.91 -3.20
N LEU A 166 -6.99 -21.17 -3.47
CA LEU A 166 -5.67 -21.52 -2.94
C LEU A 166 -5.58 -21.37 -1.42
N ALA A 167 -6.26 -20.38 -0.84
CA ALA A 167 -6.29 -20.15 0.60
C ALA A 167 -7.13 -21.18 1.38
N ASP A 168 -8.14 -21.76 0.74
CA ASP A 168 -8.93 -22.87 1.30
C ASP A 168 -8.18 -24.22 1.24
N ILE A 169 -7.16 -24.36 0.37
CA ILE A 169 -6.42 -25.62 0.12
C ILE A 169 -5.01 -25.62 0.74
N LEU A 170 -4.29 -24.50 0.73
CA LEU A 170 -2.88 -24.43 1.12
C LEU A 170 -2.67 -23.89 2.54
N PRO A 171 -1.73 -24.45 3.33
CA PRO A 171 -1.35 -23.86 4.61
C PRO A 171 -0.71 -22.48 4.41
N LYS A 172 -0.88 -21.60 5.39
CA LYS A 172 -0.58 -20.15 5.32
C LYS A 172 0.82 -19.81 4.78
N GLN A 173 1.83 -20.63 5.08
CA GLN A 173 3.20 -20.49 4.54
C GLN A 173 3.32 -20.89 3.06
N ALA A 174 2.74 -22.02 2.66
CA ALA A 174 2.71 -22.46 1.26
C ALA A 174 1.90 -21.49 0.40
N LEU A 175 0.78 -20.97 0.90
CA LEU A 175 -0.02 -19.94 0.23
C LEU A 175 0.80 -18.69 -0.10
N PHE A 176 1.61 -18.20 0.84
CA PHE A 176 2.47 -17.03 0.62
C PHE A 176 3.48 -17.28 -0.51
N TYR A 177 4.21 -18.40 -0.47
CA TYR A 177 5.20 -18.75 -1.49
C TYR A 177 4.57 -19.02 -2.86
N SER A 178 3.47 -19.79 -2.91
CA SER A 178 2.74 -20.12 -4.15
C SER A 178 2.14 -18.90 -4.84
N VAL A 179 1.94 -17.78 -4.13
CA VAL A 179 1.53 -16.51 -4.75
C VAL A 179 2.74 -15.66 -5.14
N ILE A 180 3.71 -15.44 -4.25
CA ILE A 180 4.79 -14.46 -4.52
C ILE A 180 5.82 -14.95 -5.55
N VAL A 181 6.12 -16.26 -5.57
CA VAL A 181 7.13 -16.83 -6.48
C VAL A 181 6.72 -16.68 -7.95
N PRO A 182 5.47 -16.95 -8.38
CA PRO A 182 5.01 -16.64 -9.73
C PRO A 182 5.14 -15.17 -10.15
N PHE A 183 4.89 -14.20 -9.26
CA PHE A 183 5.12 -12.78 -9.58
C PHE A 183 6.61 -12.49 -9.82
N ILE A 184 7.48 -12.98 -8.94
CA ILE A 184 8.94 -12.80 -9.05
C ILE A 184 9.45 -13.45 -10.35
N ALA A 185 9.04 -14.69 -10.62
CA ALA A 185 9.41 -15.42 -11.83
C ALA A 185 8.90 -14.72 -13.10
N PHE A 186 7.67 -14.19 -13.08
CA PHE A 186 7.12 -13.42 -14.20
C PHE A 186 7.95 -12.16 -14.50
N PHE A 187 8.31 -11.34 -13.50
CA PHE A 187 9.08 -10.12 -13.76
C PHE A 187 10.52 -10.41 -14.22
N GLY A 188 11.13 -11.48 -13.72
CA GLY A 188 12.39 -11.99 -14.26
C GLY A 188 12.27 -12.45 -15.72
N ALA A 189 11.33 -13.35 -16.01
CA ALA A 189 11.06 -13.82 -17.37
C ALA A 189 10.67 -12.68 -18.33
N PHE A 190 10.01 -11.63 -17.85
CA PHE A 190 9.70 -10.47 -18.65
C PHE A 190 10.96 -9.70 -19.08
N GLY A 191 11.84 -9.35 -18.13
CA GLY A 191 13.07 -8.61 -18.43
C GLY A 191 14.08 -9.40 -19.28
N PHE A 192 14.17 -10.72 -19.08
CA PHE A 192 15.17 -11.57 -19.75
C PHE A 192 14.68 -12.27 -21.02
N VAL A 193 13.37 -12.56 -21.16
CA VAL A 193 12.82 -13.37 -22.27
C VAL A 193 11.74 -12.61 -23.06
N LEU A 194 10.65 -12.16 -22.43
CA LEU A 194 9.53 -11.56 -23.16
C LEU A 194 9.87 -10.20 -23.78
N TYR A 195 10.69 -9.38 -23.11
CA TYR A 195 11.07 -8.07 -23.64
C TYR A 195 12.02 -8.16 -24.85
N PRO A 196 13.13 -8.94 -24.83
CA PRO A 196 13.93 -9.16 -26.05
C PRO A 196 13.16 -9.76 -27.23
N LEU A 197 12.11 -10.54 -26.96
CA LEU A 197 11.25 -11.13 -27.99
C LEU A 197 10.09 -10.21 -28.44
N SER A 198 9.97 -8.98 -27.92
CA SER A 198 8.84 -8.06 -28.19
C SER A 198 8.54 -7.92 -29.69
N ASN A 199 9.58 -7.74 -30.50
CA ASN A 199 9.50 -7.51 -31.94
C ASN A 199 8.94 -8.72 -32.74
N TYR A 200 8.92 -9.92 -32.14
CA TYR A 200 8.37 -11.13 -32.75
C TYR A 200 6.99 -11.50 -32.19
N ILE A 201 6.70 -11.15 -30.92
CA ILE A 201 5.45 -11.51 -30.25
C ILE A 201 4.34 -10.45 -30.40
N HIS A 202 4.65 -9.23 -30.84
CA HIS A 202 3.66 -8.16 -31.06
C HIS A 202 3.11 -8.20 -32.49
N PRO A 203 1.79 -8.43 -32.70
CA PRO A 203 1.20 -8.55 -34.03
C PRO A 203 0.96 -7.17 -34.69
N GLU A 204 2.03 -6.37 -34.83
CA GLU A 204 1.96 -4.98 -35.33
C GLU A 204 1.22 -4.87 -36.66
N ALA A 205 1.60 -5.66 -37.66
CA ALA A 205 1.00 -5.64 -39.00
C ALA A 205 -0.49 -6.07 -39.05
N PHE A 206 -1.00 -6.76 -38.03
CA PHE A 206 -2.43 -7.08 -37.91
C PHE A 206 -3.19 -5.94 -37.23
N ALA A 207 -2.62 -5.37 -36.16
CA ALA A 207 -3.17 -4.20 -35.49
C ALA A 207 -3.23 -2.98 -36.42
N ASP A 208 -2.22 -2.75 -37.26
CA ASP A 208 -2.19 -1.65 -38.23
C ASP A 208 -3.24 -1.83 -39.34
N LYS A 209 -3.48 -3.06 -39.81
CA LYS A 209 -4.60 -3.35 -40.73
C LYS A 209 -5.97 -3.09 -40.10
N LEU A 210 -6.17 -3.52 -38.85
CA LEU A 210 -7.41 -3.24 -38.10
C LEU A 210 -7.62 -1.75 -37.84
N LEU A 211 -6.56 -1.00 -37.52
CA LEU A 211 -6.62 0.44 -37.27
C LEU A 211 -7.00 1.22 -38.54
N ASN A 212 -6.53 0.80 -39.71
CA ASN A 212 -6.92 1.38 -41.00
C ASN A 212 -8.39 1.11 -41.38
N ILE A 213 -9.00 0.04 -40.85
CA ILE A 213 -10.42 -0.31 -41.10
C ILE A 213 -11.34 0.37 -40.08
N LEU A 214 -10.97 0.37 -38.79
CA LEU A 214 -11.79 0.90 -37.69
C LEU A 214 -11.59 2.41 -37.47
N GLY A 215 -10.48 2.97 -37.96
CA GLY A 215 -10.11 4.37 -37.79
C GLY A 215 -9.48 4.70 -36.43
N PRO A 216 -8.92 5.92 -36.28
CA PRO A 216 -8.07 6.29 -35.14
C PRO A 216 -8.78 6.25 -33.77
N ARG A 217 -10.12 6.32 -33.74
CA ARG A 217 -10.91 6.25 -32.50
C ARG A 217 -10.72 4.92 -31.74
N PHE A 218 -10.31 3.86 -32.43
CA PHE A 218 -10.07 2.53 -31.85
C PHE A 218 -8.61 2.26 -31.49
N LEU A 219 -7.71 3.26 -31.55
CA LEU A 219 -6.30 3.12 -31.19
C LEU A 219 -6.12 2.56 -29.77
N GLY A 220 -6.88 3.07 -28.78
CA GLY A 220 -6.84 2.57 -27.40
C GLY A 220 -7.12 1.07 -27.27
N PRO A 221 -8.28 0.56 -27.71
CA PRO A 221 -8.58 -0.88 -27.74
C PRO A 221 -7.59 -1.71 -28.56
N LEU A 222 -7.21 -1.27 -29.76
CA LEU A 222 -6.33 -2.04 -30.66
C LEU A 222 -4.89 -2.11 -30.15
N ALA A 223 -4.41 -1.08 -29.44
CA ALA A 223 -3.10 -1.10 -28.80
C ALA A 223 -2.98 -2.22 -27.74
N ILE A 224 -4.07 -2.59 -27.05
CA ILE A 224 -4.05 -3.71 -26.09
C ILE A 224 -3.68 -5.02 -26.80
N MET A 225 -4.18 -5.24 -28.02
CA MET A 225 -3.83 -6.41 -28.84
C MET A 225 -2.41 -6.28 -29.42
N ARG A 226 -2.02 -5.08 -29.89
CA ARG A 226 -0.68 -4.80 -30.45
C ARG A 226 0.43 -5.13 -29.45
N ILE A 227 0.35 -4.59 -28.23
CA ILE A 227 1.40 -4.67 -27.21
C ILE A 227 0.99 -5.55 -26.02
N TRP A 228 0.34 -6.69 -26.29
CA TRP A 228 -0.27 -7.55 -25.27
C TRP A 228 0.67 -7.95 -24.14
N SER A 229 1.96 -8.19 -24.41
CA SER A 229 2.92 -8.59 -23.36
C SER A 229 3.27 -7.45 -22.41
N PHE A 230 3.25 -6.19 -22.89
CA PHE A 230 3.40 -5.00 -22.05
C PHE A 230 2.12 -4.74 -21.26
N CYS A 231 0.95 -5.07 -21.82
CA CYS A 231 -0.33 -5.03 -21.09
C CYS A 231 -0.37 -6.08 -19.98
N LEU A 232 0.15 -7.29 -20.21
CA LEU A 232 0.31 -8.33 -19.19
C LEU A 232 1.25 -7.87 -18.07
N PHE A 233 2.38 -7.21 -18.40
CA PHE A 233 3.25 -6.58 -17.39
C PHE A 233 2.50 -5.53 -16.56
N TYR A 234 1.68 -4.68 -17.20
CA TYR A 234 0.89 -3.67 -16.50
C TYR A 234 -0.09 -4.28 -15.49
N VAL A 235 -0.81 -5.32 -15.89
CA VAL A 235 -1.72 -6.05 -14.99
C VAL A 235 -0.95 -6.67 -13.83
N MET A 236 0.15 -7.37 -14.08
CA MET A 236 0.95 -7.98 -13.01
C MET A 236 1.53 -6.92 -12.05
N ALA A 237 1.90 -5.73 -12.55
CA ALA A 237 2.37 -4.61 -11.74
C ALA A 237 1.27 -3.91 -10.92
N GLU A 238 0.03 -3.84 -11.42
CA GLU A 238 -1.14 -3.45 -10.62
C GLU A 238 -1.47 -4.49 -9.55
N LEU A 239 -1.45 -5.78 -9.92
CA LEU A 239 -1.72 -6.90 -9.01
C LEU A 239 -0.67 -7.02 -7.90
N TRP A 240 0.59 -6.66 -8.12
CA TRP A 240 1.57 -6.56 -7.02
C TRP A 240 1.08 -5.59 -5.93
N GLY A 241 0.47 -4.47 -6.32
CA GLY A 241 -0.08 -3.47 -5.40
C GLY A 241 -1.32 -3.95 -4.63
N SER A 242 -2.21 -4.72 -5.25
CA SER A 242 -3.41 -5.24 -4.58
C SER A 242 -3.19 -6.54 -3.81
N VAL A 243 -2.30 -7.42 -4.30
CA VAL A 243 -2.07 -8.76 -3.73
C VAL A 243 -0.91 -8.73 -2.73
N VAL A 244 0.30 -8.32 -3.15
CA VAL A 244 1.50 -8.50 -2.33
C VAL A 244 1.52 -7.54 -1.13
N ILE A 245 1.00 -6.32 -1.30
CA ILE A 245 0.82 -5.37 -0.20
C ILE A 245 -0.43 -5.74 0.63
N SER A 246 -1.62 -5.62 0.04
CA SER A 246 -2.88 -5.62 0.83
C SER A 246 -3.32 -7.00 1.32
N VAL A 247 -2.93 -8.09 0.64
CA VAL A 247 -3.32 -9.45 1.01
C VAL A 247 -2.16 -10.18 1.70
N LEU A 248 -0.99 -10.27 1.07
CA LEU A 248 0.14 -11.03 1.62
C LEU A 248 0.80 -10.32 2.82
N PHE A 249 1.34 -9.11 2.62
CA PHE A 249 2.04 -8.40 3.70
C PHE A 249 1.11 -8.08 4.87
N TRP A 250 0.00 -7.38 4.63
CA TRP A 250 -0.92 -7.03 5.72
C TRP A 250 -1.63 -8.25 6.31
N GLY A 251 -1.84 -9.32 5.54
CA GLY A 251 -2.31 -10.60 6.06
C GLY A 251 -1.32 -11.24 7.05
N PHE A 252 -0.02 -11.18 6.75
CA PHE A 252 1.06 -11.72 7.60
C PHE A 252 1.33 -10.84 8.83
N ALA A 253 1.44 -9.51 8.64
CA ALA A 253 1.66 -8.55 9.73
C ALA A 253 0.61 -8.69 10.84
N ASN A 254 -0.68 -8.78 10.47
CA ASN A 254 -1.78 -8.93 11.43
C ASN A 254 -1.86 -10.31 12.12
N GLN A 255 -1.06 -11.30 11.70
CA GLN A 255 -0.95 -12.61 12.36
C GLN A 255 0.14 -12.63 13.44
N ILE A 256 1.24 -11.89 13.24
CA ILE A 256 2.40 -11.86 14.14
C ILE A 256 2.31 -10.75 15.20
N THR A 257 1.75 -9.61 14.80
CA THR A 257 1.75 -8.36 15.57
C THR A 257 0.54 -8.29 16.52
N THR A 258 0.76 -7.94 17.79
CA THR A 258 -0.31 -7.67 18.76
C THR A 258 -1.01 -6.33 18.46
N VAL A 259 -2.13 -6.05 19.14
CA VAL A 259 -2.87 -4.78 18.95
C VAL A 259 -2.06 -3.57 19.45
N GLU A 260 -1.25 -3.76 20.50
CA GLU A 260 -0.40 -2.72 21.08
C GLU A 260 0.85 -2.46 20.24
N GLU A 261 1.52 -3.53 19.79
CA GLU A 261 2.59 -3.43 18.79
C GLU A 261 2.06 -2.73 17.52
N ALA A 262 0.90 -3.11 17.00
CA ALA A 262 0.33 -2.52 15.79
C ALA A 262 0.12 -0.99 15.92
N LYS A 263 -0.41 -0.52 17.07
CA LYS A 263 -0.56 0.92 17.35
C LYS A 263 0.79 1.67 17.30
N ARG A 264 1.87 1.07 17.79
CA ARG A 264 3.22 1.68 17.84
C ARG A 264 3.97 1.59 16.51
N PHE A 265 3.84 0.49 15.77
CA PHE A 265 4.71 0.18 14.63
C PHE A 265 4.07 0.34 13.24
N TYR A 266 2.74 0.23 13.09
CA TYR A 266 2.10 0.45 11.79
C TYR A 266 2.23 1.90 11.28
N PRO A 267 2.19 2.96 12.11
CA PRO A 267 2.51 4.32 11.67
C PRO A 267 3.96 4.46 11.17
N LEU A 268 4.91 3.76 11.80
CA LEU A 268 6.32 3.74 11.39
C LEU A 268 6.51 3.03 10.05
N PHE A 269 5.75 1.96 9.77
CA PHE A 269 5.69 1.36 8.43
C PHE A 269 5.14 2.36 7.39
N GLY A 270 4.14 3.16 7.74
CA GLY A 270 3.62 4.25 6.89
C GLY A 270 4.66 5.33 6.56
N LEU A 271 5.54 5.69 7.50
CA LEU A 271 6.66 6.60 7.24
C LEU A 271 7.74 5.91 6.38
N GLY A 272 8.11 4.67 6.71
CA GLY A 272 9.08 3.85 5.96
C GLY A 272 8.66 3.59 4.51
N ALA A 273 7.36 3.58 4.20
CA ALA A 273 6.84 3.48 2.85
C ALA A 273 7.31 4.63 1.94
N ASN A 274 7.37 5.85 2.47
CA ASN A 274 7.84 7.02 1.73
C ASN A 274 9.35 7.01 1.54
N VAL A 275 10.09 6.44 2.51
CA VAL A 275 11.53 6.20 2.37
C VAL A 275 11.82 5.18 1.26
N ALA A 276 11.05 4.09 1.18
CA ALA A 276 11.14 3.12 0.08
C ALA A 276 10.87 3.76 -1.30
N LEU A 277 9.83 4.60 -1.38
CA LEU A 277 9.47 5.38 -2.58
C LEU A 277 10.60 6.34 -3.04
N ILE A 278 11.31 6.97 -2.09
CA ILE A 278 12.50 7.81 -2.38
C ILE A 278 13.65 6.98 -2.99
N PHE A 279 14.04 5.88 -2.34
CA PHE A 279 15.16 5.05 -2.81
C PHE A 279 14.88 4.37 -4.16
N SER A 280 13.64 3.89 -4.37
CA SER A 280 13.24 3.30 -5.65
C SER A 280 13.21 4.33 -6.78
N GLY A 281 12.69 5.54 -6.56
CA GLY A 281 12.73 6.62 -7.55
C GLY A 281 14.15 6.99 -8.00
N ARG A 282 15.10 7.07 -7.06
CA ARG A 282 16.53 7.24 -7.38
C ARG A 282 17.14 6.05 -8.09
N THR A 283 16.70 4.83 -7.78
CA THR A 283 17.13 3.61 -8.48
C THR A 283 16.65 3.58 -9.94
N VAL A 284 15.37 3.88 -10.20
CA VAL A 284 14.81 4.01 -11.57
C VAL A 284 15.62 5.03 -12.38
N LYS A 285 15.93 6.18 -11.79
CA LYS A 285 16.74 7.22 -12.45
C LYS A 285 18.18 6.73 -12.73
N TYR A 286 18.84 6.10 -11.77
CA TYR A 286 20.20 5.57 -11.96
C TYR A 286 20.30 4.62 -13.16
N PHE A 287 19.39 3.64 -13.28
CA PHE A 287 19.38 2.73 -14.43
C PHE A 287 19.05 3.47 -15.73
N SER A 288 18.07 4.38 -15.72
CA SER A 288 17.68 5.17 -16.90
C SER A 288 18.83 6.07 -17.41
N GLN A 289 19.70 6.56 -16.51
CA GLN A 289 20.88 7.36 -16.86
C GLN A 289 22.09 6.50 -17.28
N LEU A 290 22.16 5.22 -16.88
CA LEU A 290 23.25 4.30 -17.22
C LEU A 290 23.45 4.15 -18.75
N ARG A 291 22.39 4.40 -19.53
CA ARG A 291 22.44 4.53 -21.00
C ARG A 291 23.53 5.48 -21.51
N GLN A 292 23.85 6.56 -20.78
CA GLN A 292 24.87 7.54 -21.19
C GLN A 292 26.28 6.93 -21.25
N ASN A 293 26.50 5.79 -20.59
CA ASN A 293 27.78 5.09 -20.53
C ASN A 293 27.83 3.84 -21.43
N LEU A 294 26.82 3.61 -22.28
CA LEU A 294 26.74 2.46 -23.18
C LEU A 294 27.19 2.84 -24.60
N GLY A 295 27.90 1.92 -25.27
CA GLY A 295 28.36 2.12 -26.64
C GLY A 295 27.22 2.23 -27.68
N PRO A 296 27.47 2.92 -28.81
CA PRO A 296 26.46 3.09 -29.86
C PRO A 296 26.04 1.73 -30.43
N GLY A 297 24.71 1.51 -30.50
CA GLY A 297 24.11 0.28 -31.01
C GLY A 297 23.40 -0.59 -29.97
N VAL A 298 23.64 -0.37 -28.67
CA VAL A 298 22.91 -1.07 -27.59
C VAL A 298 21.61 -0.34 -27.25
N ASP A 299 20.48 -1.07 -27.16
CA ASP A 299 19.26 -0.48 -26.58
C ASP A 299 19.43 -0.25 -25.07
N GLY A 300 19.69 1.00 -24.71
CA GLY A 300 19.78 1.43 -23.33
C GLY A 300 18.49 1.23 -22.53
N TRP A 301 17.31 1.16 -23.16
CA TRP A 301 16.07 0.84 -22.44
C TRP A 301 16.01 -0.65 -22.08
N ALA A 302 16.32 -1.56 -23.00
CA ALA A 302 16.46 -2.99 -22.69
C ALA A 302 17.45 -3.25 -21.53
N VAL A 303 18.59 -2.54 -21.49
CA VAL A 303 19.57 -2.66 -20.40
C VAL A 303 19.03 -2.08 -19.09
N SER A 304 18.42 -0.89 -19.12
CA SER A 304 17.79 -0.25 -17.96
C SER A 304 16.70 -1.16 -17.35
N LEU A 305 15.84 -1.72 -18.20
CA LEU A 305 14.77 -2.63 -17.83
C LEU A 305 15.30 -3.93 -17.22
N LYS A 306 16.32 -4.55 -17.83
CA LYS A 306 16.99 -5.75 -17.25
C LYS A 306 17.59 -5.45 -15.88
N GLY A 307 18.24 -4.29 -15.71
CA GLY A 307 18.75 -3.83 -14.42
C GLY A 307 17.64 -3.72 -13.38
N MET A 308 16.58 -2.96 -13.69
CA MET A 308 15.43 -2.79 -12.80
C MET A 308 14.74 -4.12 -12.45
N MET A 309 14.51 -5.01 -13.42
CA MET A 309 13.89 -6.31 -13.17
C MET A 309 14.80 -7.25 -12.36
N SER A 310 16.13 -7.19 -12.55
CA SER A 310 17.07 -7.97 -11.73
C SER A 310 17.01 -7.59 -10.25
N ILE A 311 16.82 -6.30 -9.94
CA ILE A 311 16.62 -5.84 -8.54
C ILE A 311 15.25 -6.25 -8.01
N VAL A 312 14.18 -6.18 -8.83
CA VAL A 312 12.86 -6.70 -8.44
C VAL A 312 12.92 -8.18 -8.07
N VAL A 313 13.67 -8.98 -8.83
CA VAL A 313 13.90 -10.41 -8.53
C VAL A 313 14.75 -10.60 -7.27
N LEU A 314 15.86 -9.87 -7.12
CA LEU A 314 16.74 -9.95 -5.95
C LEU A 314 15.99 -9.61 -4.65
N LEU A 315 15.27 -8.49 -4.64
CA LEU A 315 14.46 -8.08 -3.49
C LEU A 315 13.23 -8.98 -3.29
N GLY A 316 12.71 -9.60 -4.35
CA GLY A 316 11.75 -10.70 -4.27
C GLY A 316 12.30 -11.91 -3.50
N GLY A 317 13.55 -12.29 -3.79
CA GLY A 317 14.30 -13.28 -3.01
C GLY A 317 14.47 -12.85 -1.55
N THR A 318 14.86 -11.59 -1.30
CA THR A 318 14.96 -11.04 0.06
C THR A 318 13.63 -11.10 0.83
N ILE A 319 12.49 -10.82 0.18
CA ILE A 319 11.16 -10.97 0.80
C ILE A 319 10.89 -12.43 1.19
N CYS A 320 11.26 -13.39 0.32
CA CYS A 320 11.10 -14.82 0.61
C CYS A 320 11.99 -15.29 1.77
N LEU A 321 13.22 -14.77 1.87
CA LEU A 321 14.17 -15.03 2.96
C LEU A 321 13.72 -14.41 4.28
N LEU A 322 13.22 -13.16 4.26
CA LEU A 322 12.67 -12.50 5.45
C LEU A 322 11.40 -13.20 5.94
N TYR A 323 10.53 -13.64 5.03
CA TYR A 323 9.34 -14.42 5.39
C TYR A 323 9.73 -15.77 6.04
N TRP A 324 10.73 -16.47 5.49
CA TRP A 324 11.28 -17.69 6.10
C TRP A 324 11.85 -17.41 7.50
N TRP A 325 12.69 -16.38 7.62
CA TRP A 325 13.36 -16.00 8.86
C TRP A 325 12.34 -15.68 9.97
N VAL A 326 11.33 -14.86 9.67
CA VAL A 326 10.27 -14.51 10.62
C VAL A 326 9.49 -15.77 11.04
N ASN A 327 9.07 -16.62 10.10
CA ASN A 327 8.38 -17.87 10.45
C ASN A 327 9.24 -18.86 11.25
N ARG A 328 10.58 -18.77 11.19
CA ARG A 328 11.50 -19.66 11.91
C ARG A 328 11.93 -19.13 13.29
N TYR A 329 11.99 -17.81 13.48
CA TYR A 329 12.57 -17.18 14.67
C TYR A 329 11.64 -16.22 15.44
N ALA A 330 10.48 -15.86 14.90
CA ALA A 330 9.49 -15.06 15.64
C ALA A 330 8.53 -15.99 16.43
N PRO A 331 8.34 -15.78 17.75
CA PRO A 331 7.27 -16.44 18.48
C PRO A 331 5.91 -15.92 17.98
N LEU A 332 5.13 -16.83 17.38
CA LEU A 332 3.76 -16.56 16.91
C LEU A 332 2.81 -16.47 18.10
N PRO A 333 1.92 -15.46 18.17
CA PRO A 333 0.92 -15.39 19.23
C PRO A 333 -0.14 -16.49 19.05
N THR A 334 -0.46 -17.21 20.12
CA THR A 334 -1.49 -18.27 20.18
C THR A 334 -2.90 -17.68 20.05
N ARG A 335 -3.30 -17.37 18.82
CA ARG A 335 -4.60 -16.78 18.49
C ARG A 335 -5.61 -17.85 18.09
N SER A 336 -6.68 -18.03 18.89
CA SER A 336 -7.86 -18.81 18.49
C SER A 336 -8.47 -18.24 17.22
N GLU A 337 -8.80 -19.06 16.22
CA GLU A 337 -9.52 -18.56 15.04
C GLU A 337 -10.94 -18.10 15.43
N LYS A 338 -11.24 -16.81 15.26
CA LYS A 338 -12.57 -16.25 15.55
C LYS A 338 -13.15 -15.50 14.35
N LYS A 339 -14.28 -16.05 13.88
CA LYS A 339 -15.32 -15.53 12.97
C LYS A 339 -14.87 -14.93 11.63
N LYS A 340 -15.42 -15.48 10.54
CA LYS A 340 -15.41 -14.87 9.20
C LYS A 340 -15.89 -13.42 9.30
N LYS A 341 -15.14 -12.49 8.69
CA LYS A 341 -15.65 -11.13 8.43
C LYS A 341 -16.96 -11.24 7.65
N VAL A 342 -17.95 -10.41 7.99
CA VAL A 342 -19.23 -10.37 7.29
C VAL A 342 -19.00 -10.01 5.83
N LYS A 343 -19.21 -10.98 4.93
CA LYS A 343 -19.24 -10.75 3.49
C LYS A 343 -20.62 -10.22 3.14
N MET A 344 -20.81 -8.91 3.19
CA MET A 344 -21.97 -8.30 2.52
C MET A 344 -21.92 -8.61 1.03
N GLY A 345 -23.07 -8.87 0.41
CA GLY A 345 -23.19 -8.87 -1.04
C GLY A 345 -22.94 -7.46 -1.59
N THR A 346 -22.34 -7.34 -2.78
CA THR A 346 -22.09 -6.03 -3.41
C THR A 346 -23.37 -5.20 -3.57
N MET A 347 -24.51 -5.85 -3.82
CA MET A 347 -25.84 -5.22 -3.88
C MET A 347 -26.28 -4.70 -2.50
N GLU A 348 -26.03 -5.44 -1.42
CA GLU A 348 -26.36 -5.03 -0.05
C GLU A 348 -25.47 -3.86 0.39
N SER A 349 -24.17 -3.91 0.09
CA SER A 349 -23.25 -2.79 0.28
C SER A 349 -23.72 -1.55 -0.48
N LEU A 350 -24.20 -1.67 -1.73
CA LEU A 350 -24.73 -0.54 -2.49
C LEU A 350 -26.00 0.05 -1.85
N LYS A 351 -26.93 -0.81 -1.43
CA LYS A 351 -28.15 -0.39 -0.71
C LYS A 351 -27.81 0.30 0.62
N PHE A 352 -26.82 -0.22 1.34
CA PHE A 352 -26.32 0.36 2.59
C PHE A 352 -25.65 1.73 2.40
N LEU A 353 -24.79 1.86 1.39
CA LEU A 353 -24.12 3.12 1.01
C LEU A 353 -25.11 4.26 0.73
N VAL A 354 -26.28 3.95 0.16
CA VAL A 354 -27.34 4.93 -0.15
C VAL A 354 -28.21 5.26 1.08
N SER A 355 -28.32 4.34 2.04
CA SER A 355 -29.27 4.43 3.16
C SER A 355 -28.87 5.41 4.28
N SER A 356 -27.59 5.77 4.42
CA SER A 356 -27.11 6.72 5.42
C SER A 356 -26.46 7.92 4.77
N LYS A 357 -26.90 9.13 5.13
CA LYS A 357 -26.36 10.41 4.62
C LYS A 357 -24.86 10.53 4.91
N TYR A 358 -24.41 10.16 6.11
CA TYR A 358 -23.02 10.18 6.52
C TYR A 358 -22.15 9.26 5.64
N VAL A 359 -22.60 8.00 5.49
CA VAL A 359 -21.89 6.98 4.70
C VAL A 359 -21.86 7.35 3.22
N ARG A 360 -22.95 7.92 2.68
CA ARG A 360 -23.03 8.41 1.30
C ARG A 360 -22.09 9.58 1.03
N ASP A 361 -22.01 10.54 1.95
CA ASP A 361 -21.11 11.68 1.81
C ASP A 361 -19.64 11.23 1.89
N LEU A 362 -19.29 10.32 2.82
CA LEU A 362 -17.96 9.70 2.92
C LEU A 362 -17.60 8.84 1.69
N ALA A 363 -18.55 8.10 1.15
CA ALA A 363 -18.40 7.39 -0.11
C ALA A 363 -18.15 8.35 -1.28
N THR A 364 -18.84 9.49 -1.31
CA THR A 364 -18.66 10.54 -2.32
C THR A 364 -17.25 11.14 -2.25
N LEU A 365 -16.72 11.39 -1.04
CA LEU A 365 -15.32 11.81 -0.85
C LEU A 365 -14.32 10.82 -1.50
N VAL A 366 -14.50 9.52 -1.31
CA VAL A 366 -13.60 8.47 -1.83
C VAL A 366 -13.74 8.28 -3.34
N VAL A 367 -14.98 8.24 -3.87
CA VAL A 367 -15.22 8.12 -5.32
C VAL A 367 -14.70 9.35 -6.05
N ALA A 368 -14.98 10.57 -5.55
CA ALA A 368 -14.57 11.81 -6.18
C ALA A 368 -13.05 11.97 -6.23
N TYR A 369 -12.31 11.62 -5.16
CA TYR A 369 -10.85 11.54 -5.23
C TYR A 369 -10.39 10.54 -6.31
N GLY A 370 -10.94 9.32 -6.29
CA GLY A 370 -10.53 8.24 -7.18
C GLY A 370 -10.76 8.55 -8.67
N ILE A 371 -11.85 9.23 -9.01
CA ILE A 371 -12.10 9.74 -10.35
C ILE A 371 -11.11 10.86 -10.66
N SER A 372 -11.06 11.90 -9.81
CA SER A 372 -10.30 13.12 -10.04
C SER A 372 -8.82 12.84 -10.31
N ILE A 373 -8.17 12.00 -9.49
CA ILE A 373 -6.75 11.68 -9.67
C ILE A 373 -6.49 10.91 -10.97
N ASN A 374 -7.42 10.04 -11.41
CA ASN A 374 -7.28 9.31 -12.67
C ASN A 374 -7.47 10.26 -13.88
N LEU A 375 -8.43 11.18 -13.80
CA LEU A 375 -8.66 12.20 -14.82
C LEU A 375 -7.40 13.04 -15.08
N VAL A 376 -6.73 13.52 -14.03
CA VAL A 376 -5.50 14.31 -14.20
C VAL A 376 -4.30 13.44 -14.57
N GLU A 377 -4.07 12.30 -13.91
CA GLU A 377 -2.87 11.48 -14.11
C GLU A 377 -2.72 10.99 -15.56
N VAL A 378 -3.78 10.51 -16.20
CA VAL A 378 -3.72 10.02 -17.59
C VAL A 378 -3.53 11.18 -18.58
N THR A 379 -4.20 12.31 -18.35
CA THR A 379 -4.05 13.54 -19.16
C THR A 379 -2.60 14.06 -19.09
N TRP A 380 -2.01 14.07 -17.89
CA TRP A 380 -0.62 14.41 -17.66
C TRP A 380 0.36 13.42 -18.29
N LYS A 381 0.15 12.10 -18.15
CA LYS A 381 0.97 11.07 -18.80
C LYS A 381 1.00 11.20 -20.33
N SER A 382 -0.07 11.73 -20.93
CA SER A 382 -0.12 12.06 -22.36
C SER A 382 0.81 13.22 -22.73
N LYS A 383 0.78 14.33 -21.97
CA LYS A 383 1.70 15.46 -22.14
C LYS A 383 3.15 15.06 -21.83
N LEU A 384 3.36 14.18 -20.86
CA LEU A 384 4.67 13.61 -20.53
C LEU A 384 5.25 12.79 -21.69
N LYS A 385 4.44 11.98 -22.39
CA LYS A 385 4.87 11.29 -23.63
C LYS A 385 5.25 12.29 -24.73
N ALA A 386 4.46 13.34 -24.92
CA ALA A 386 4.71 14.34 -25.94
C ALA A 386 6.02 15.11 -25.69
N GLN A 387 6.40 15.33 -24.42
CA GLN A 387 7.64 16.01 -24.06
C GLN A 387 8.87 15.08 -24.01
N PHE A 388 8.68 13.82 -23.61
CA PHE A 388 9.72 12.79 -23.55
C PHE A 388 9.26 11.50 -24.25
N PRO A 389 9.36 11.41 -25.59
CA PRO A 389 8.99 10.19 -26.34
C PRO A 389 9.93 9.00 -26.06
N SER A 390 11.15 9.28 -25.61
CA SER A 390 12.18 8.31 -25.27
C SER A 390 11.86 7.58 -23.95
N PRO A 391 11.79 6.23 -23.94
CA PRO A 391 11.48 5.46 -22.73
C PRO A 391 12.41 5.77 -21.55
N ASN A 392 13.69 6.01 -21.81
CA ASN A 392 14.70 6.30 -20.80
C ASN A 392 14.50 7.68 -20.15
N GLU A 393 14.12 8.71 -20.92
CA GLU A 393 13.85 10.04 -20.38
C GLU A 393 12.54 10.06 -19.60
N TYR A 394 11.48 9.42 -20.12
CA TYR A 394 10.22 9.21 -19.42
C TYR A 394 10.45 8.47 -18.09
N SER A 395 11.25 7.39 -18.10
CA SER A 395 11.60 6.61 -16.92
C SER A 395 12.44 7.41 -15.91
N SER A 396 13.46 8.15 -16.37
CA SER A 396 14.24 9.05 -15.51
C SER A 396 13.36 10.10 -14.83
N PHE A 397 12.43 10.71 -15.59
CA PHE A 397 11.48 11.68 -15.05
C PHE A 397 10.50 11.05 -14.06
N MET A 398 9.99 9.85 -14.34
CA MET A 398 9.18 9.08 -13.39
C MET A 398 9.95 8.75 -12.10
N GLY A 399 11.26 8.49 -12.17
CA GLY A 399 12.13 8.31 -11.01
C GLY A 399 12.26 9.57 -10.14
N ASP A 400 12.45 10.74 -10.76
CA ASP A 400 12.42 12.04 -10.04
C ASP A 400 11.03 12.33 -9.46
N PHE A 401 9.95 12.08 -10.21
CA PHE A 401 8.56 12.23 -9.76
C PHE A 401 8.25 11.34 -8.54
N SER A 402 8.70 10.09 -8.54
CA SER A 402 8.58 9.18 -7.41
C SER A 402 9.36 9.65 -6.18
N THR A 403 10.60 10.09 -6.39
CA THR A 403 11.43 10.66 -5.34
C THR A 403 10.77 11.90 -4.71
N ALA A 404 10.28 12.82 -5.54
CA ALA A 404 9.59 14.03 -5.09
C ALA A 404 8.25 13.72 -4.39
N THR A 405 7.49 12.74 -4.89
CA THR A 405 6.26 12.26 -4.22
C THR A 405 6.57 11.71 -2.83
N GLY A 406 7.64 10.91 -2.68
CA GLY A 406 8.05 10.36 -1.39
C GLY A 406 8.49 11.45 -0.39
N ILE A 407 9.33 12.40 -0.83
CA ILE A 407 9.75 13.54 0.02
C ILE A 407 8.54 14.37 0.44
N MET A 408 7.69 14.77 -0.51
CA MET A 408 6.53 15.62 -0.21
C MET A 408 5.50 14.90 0.69
N THR A 409 5.28 13.60 0.48
CA THR A 409 4.37 12.81 1.33
C THR A 409 4.93 12.66 2.75
N PHE A 410 6.23 12.38 2.90
CA PHE A 410 6.89 12.30 4.21
C PHE A 410 6.77 13.62 4.99
N THR A 411 7.13 14.75 4.37
CA THR A 411 6.98 16.09 4.96
C THR A 411 5.52 16.40 5.31
N MET A 412 4.58 16.06 4.43
CA MET A 412 3.14 16.25 4.67
C MET A 412 2.60 15.36 5.80
N MET A 413 3.15 14.16 6.03
CA MET A 413 2.75 13.28 7.15
C MET A 413 3.25 13.78 8.51
N LEU A 414 4.34 14.55 8.55
CA LEU A 414 4.76 15.27 9.74
C LEU A 414 3.88 16.52 9.95
N LEU A 415 3.61 17.28 8.88
CA LEU A 415 2.79 18.48 8.94
C LEU A 415 1.31 18.18 9.27
N SER A 416 0.78 17.01 8.88
CA SER A 416 -0.62 16.67 9.14
C SER A 416 -0.95 16.55 10.63
N GLN A 417 0.01 16.13 11.47
CA GLN A 417 -0.17 16.13 12.93
C GLN A 417 -0.46 17.55 13.45
N PHE A 418 0.29 18.56 12.98
CA PHE A 418 0.05 19.96 13.31
C PHE A 418 -1.30 20.46 12.76
N ILE A 419 -1.67 20.05 11.55
CA ILE A 419 -2.97 20.42 10.93
C ILE A 419 -4.14 19.86 11.76
N PHE A 420 -4.12 18.57 12.12
CA PHE A 420 -5.16 17.96 12.94
C PHE A 420 -5.25 18.60 14.33
N ASN A 421 -4.11 18.84 14.99
CA ASN A 421 -4.08 19.39 16.34
C ASN A 421 -4.49 20.88 16.41
N LYS A 422 -4.21 21.69 15.38
CA LYS A 422 -4.47 23.15 15.40
C LYS A 422 -5.73 23.58 14.64
N TYR A 423 -6.10 22.87 13.57
CA TYR A 423 -7.20 23.25 12.67
C TYR A 423 -8.34 22.22 12.60
N GLY A 424 -8.19 21.07 13.26
CA GLY A 424 -9.23 20.05 13.39
C GLY A 424 -9.54 19.26 12.10
N TRP A 425 -10.44 18.30 12.22
CA TRP A 425 -10.81 17.37 11.16
C TRP A 425 -11.42 18.08 9.94
N GLY A 426 -12.29 19.07 10.16
CA GLY A 426 -13.01 19.78 9.10
C GLY A 426 -12.13 20.55 8.12
N VAL A 427 -11.00 21.11 8.59
CA VAL A 427 -10.01 21.75 7.71
C VAL A 427 -9.18 20.69 6.98
N ALA A 428 -8.70 19.67 7.69
CA ALA A 428 -7.93 18.57 7.10
C ALA A 428 -8.68 17.86 5.95
N ALA A 429 -9.99 17.60 6.12
CA ALA A 429 -10.85 16.99 5.11
C ALA A 429 -11.01 17.86 3.85
N LYS A 430 -10.99 19.20 4.00
CA LYS A 430 -11.15 20.16 2.89
C LYS A 430 -9.83 20.45 2.14
N ILE A 431 -8.67 20.29 2.79
CA ILE A 431 -7.36 20.54 2.15
C ILE A 431 -7.18 19.69 0.89
N THR A 432 -7.45 18.39 0.93
CA THR A 432 -7.19 17.48 -0.22
C THR A 432 -7.99 17.87 -1.49
N PRO A 433 -9.32 18.09 -1.45
CA PRO A 433 -10.05 18.61 -2.61
C PRO A 433 -9.61 20.01 -3.02
N THR A 434 -9.28 20.91 -2.08
CA THR A 434 -8.82 22.27 -2.43
C THR A 434 -7.45 22.26 -3.13
N VAL A 435 -6.51 21.45 -2.67
CA VAL A 435 -5.20 21.23 -3.32
C VAL A 435 -5.41 20.68 -4.74
N LEU A 436 -6.28 19.67 -4.89
CA LEU A 436 -6.56 19.10 -6.21
C LEU A 436 -7.27 20.10 -7.12
N LEU A 437 -8.17 20.94 -6.61
CA LEU A 437 -8.84 22.00 -7.37
C LEU A 437 -7.83 23.04 -7.88
N LEU A 438 -7.04 23.64 -6.99
CA LEU A 438 -6.12 24.72 -7.35
C LEU A 438 -5.04 24.25 -8.33
N THR A 439 -4.42 23.09 -8.05
CA THR A 439 -3.38 22.53 -8.93
C THR A 439 -3.97 21.94 -10.22
N GLY A 440 -5.19 21.41 -10.18
CA GLY A 440 -5.92 20.90 -11.34
C GLY A 440 -6.33 22.03 -12.29
N VAL A 441 -6.92 23.11 -11.79
CA VAL A 441 -7.25 24.31 -12.57
C VAL A 441 -5.99 24.91 -13.19
N GLY A 442 -4.89 25.03 -12.42
CA GLY A 442 -3.61 25.48 -12.96
C GLY A 442 -3.10 24.62 -14.13
N PHE A 443 -3.19 23.30 -13.99
CA PHE A 443 -2.79 22.35 -15.04
C PHE A 443 -3.67 22.41 -16.30
N PHE A 444 -5.01 22.37 -16.15
CA PHE A 444 -5.92 22.42 -17.30
C PHE A 444 -5.91 23.79 -17.98
N SER A 445 -5.89 24.89 -17.23
CA SER A 445 -5.77 26.24 -17.82
C SER A 445 -4.48 26.41 -18.61
N LEU A 446 -3.35 25.86 -18.14
CA LEU A 446 -2.09 25.92 -18.89
C LEU A 446 -2.15 25.08 -20.18
N ILE A 447 -2.85 23.93 -20.19
CA ILE A 447 -3.04 23.15 -21.42
C ILE A 447 -3.97 23.87 -22.41
N LEU A 448 -5.04 24.50 -21.95
CA LEU A 448 -6.04 25.14 -22.81
C LEU A 448 -5.59 26.52 -23.33
N PHE A 449 -4.92 27.31 -22.48
CA PHE A 449 -4.43 28.67 -22.80
C PHE A 449 -2.91 28.73 -23.01
N GLY A 450 -2.28 27.59 -23.31
CA GLY A 450 -0.82 27.47 -23.45
C GLY A 450 -0.21 28.31 -24.58
N ALA A 451 -0.98 28.65 -25.62
CA ALA A 451 -0.54 29.55 -26.68
C ALA A 451 -0.50 31.03 -26.22
N PRO A 452 -1.59 31.62 -25.66
CA PRO A 452 -1.53 32.93 -24.99
C PRO A 452 -0.45 33.05 -23.90
N LEU A 453 -0.15 31.97 -23.18
CA LEU A 453 0.87 31.95 -22.12
C LEU A 453 2.32 31.80 -22.63
N ALA A 454 2.52 31.45 -23.91
CA ALA A 454 3.85 31.18 -24.46
C ALA A 454 4.86 32.35 -24.32
N PRO A 455 4.49 33.63 -24.55
CA PRO A 455 5.43 34.75 -24.40
C PRO A 455 5.91 34.93 -22.96
N ALA A 456 5.03 34.71 -21.97
CA ALA A 456 5.39 34.80 -20.56
C ALA A 456 6.27 33.61 -20.12
N LEU A 457 5.97 32.40 -20.58
CA LEU A 457 6.76 31.20 -20.26
C LEU A 457 8.15 31.24 -20.92
N ALA A 458 8.28 31.86 -22.09
CA ALA A 458 9.55 32.06 -22.78
C ALA A 458 10.54 32.92 -21.97
N GLN A 459 10.07 33.89 -21.17
CA GLN A 459 10.92 34.68 -20.26
C GLN A 459 11.58 33.83 -19.17
N PHE A 460 10.97 32.69 -18.80
CA PHE A 460 11.52 31.69 -17.89
C PHE A 460 12.23 30.53 -18.61
N GLY A 461 12.45 30.64 -19.92
CA GLY A 461 13.08 29.59 -20.73
C GLY A 461 12.26 28.30 -20.88
N MET A 462 10.96 28.32 -20.57
CA MET A 462 10.10 27.14 -20.62
C MET A 462 9.17 27.14 -21.84
N THR A 463 9.03 25.98 -22.49
CA THR A 463 7.95 25.77 -23.46
C THR A 463 6.62 25.52 -22.72
N PRO A 464 5.46 25.86 -23.32
CA PRO A 464 4.16 25.53 -22.74
C PRO A 464 3.97 24.03 -22.47
N LEU A 465 4.58 23.15 -23.28
CA LEU A 465 4.53 21.70 -23.08
C LEU A 465 5.35 21.26 -21.85
N LEU A 466 6.57 21.78 -21.69
CA LEU A 466 7.42 21.49 -20.54
C LEU A 466 6.81 22.03 -19.24
N ALA A 467 6.22 23.24 -19.29
CA ALA A 467 5.48 23.82 -18.18
C ALA A 467 4.24 22.97 -17.82
N ALA A 468 3.47 22.47 -18.80
CA ALA A 468 2.35 21.54 -18.55
C ALA A 468 2.81 20.24 -17.86
N VAL A 469 3.96 19.70 -18.26
CA VAL A 469 4.55 18.50 -17.65
C VAL A 469 4.95 18.75 -16.19
N TYR A 470 5.62 19.86 -15.87
CA TYR A 470 6.00 20.17 -14.48
C TYR A 470 4.80 20.56 -13.61
N VAL A 471 3.86 21.36 -14.11
CA VAL A 471 2.64 21.73 -13.37
C VAL A 471 1.76 20.50 -13.11
N GLY A 472 1.61 19.61 -14.09
CA GLY A 472 0.90 18.33 -13.91
C GLY A 472 1.62 17.34 -12.98
N ALA A 473 2.97 17.40 -12.94
CA ALA A 473 3.75 16.61 -12.00
C ALA A 473 3.55 17.13 -10.57
N MET A 474 3.62 18.45 -10.35
CA MET A 474 3.30 19.08 -9.08
C MET A 474 1.86 18.77 -8.64
N GLN A 475 0.88 18.91 -9.53
CA GLN A 475 -0.52 18.54 -9.30
C GLN A 475 -0.63 17.11 -8.73
N ASN A 476 0.05 16.16 -9.38
CA ASN A 476 0.05 14.76 -8.97
C ASN A 476 0.78 14.53 -7.63
N ILE A 477 1.96 15.14 -7.44
CA ILE A 477 2.76 15.07 -6.21
C ILE A 477 1.95 15.61 -5.02
N PHE A 478 1.42 16.83 -5.11
CA PHE A 478 0.65 17.44 -4.03
C PHE A 478 -0.65 16.67 -3.75
N SER A 479 -1.38 16.25 -4.78
CA SER A 479 -2.63 15.50 -4.63
C SER A 479 -2.43 14.11 -4.00
N LYS A 480 -1.32 13.42 -4.33
CA LYS A 480 -0.98 12.13 -3.71
C LYS A 480 -0.47 12.31 -2.28
N SER A 481 0.37 13.32 -2.05
CA SER A 481 0.90 13.65 -0.72
C SER A 481 -0.23 13.98 0.27
N ALA A 482 -1.10 14.94 -0.08
CA ALA A 482 -2.25 15.31 0.75
C ALA A 482 -3.22 14.13 0.96
N LYS A 483 -3.36 13.25 -0.05
CA LYS A 483 -4.21 12.06 0.11
C LYS A 483 -3.68 11.09 1.15
N TYR A 484 -2.39 10.76 1.13
CA TYR A 484 -1.81 9.84 2.12
C TYR A 484 -1.61 10.48 3.51
N SER A 485 -1.40 11.79 3.60
CA SER A 485 -1.13 12.46 4.88
C SER A 485 -2.37 12.98 5.62
N LEU A 486 -3.43 13.36 4.90
CA LEU A 486 -4.62 14.01 5.44
C LEU A 486 -5.89 13.24 5.09
N PHE A 487 -6.14 12.94 3.80
CA PHE A 487 -7.40 12.31 3.38
C PHE A 487 -7.58 10.90 3.94
N ASP A 488 -6.58 10.02 3.82
CA ASP A 488 -6.68 8.65 4.32
C ASP A 488 -6.88 8.63 5.86
N PRO A 489 -6.13 9.41 6.67
CA PRO A 489 -6.45 9.62 8.09
C PRO A 489 -7.85 10.20 8.34
N CYS A 490 -8.29 11.24 7.60
CA CYS A 490 -9.64 11.79 7.74
C CYS A 490 -10.73 10.75 7.49
N LYS A 491 -10.56 9.90 6.46
CA LYS A 491 -11.47 8.79 6.10
C LYS A 491 -11.53 7.74 7.21
N GLU A 492 -10.39 7.42 7.83
CA GLU A 492 -10.35 6.48 8.96
C GLU A 492 -10.94 7.09 10.25
N MET A 493 -10.72 8.37 10.50
CA MET A 493 -11.33 9.10 11.63
C MET A 493 -12.85 9.24 11.49
N ALA A 494 -13.37 9.35 10.25
CA ALA A 494 -14.80 9.40 9.96
C ALA A 494 -15.55 8.10 10.36
N TYR A 495 -14.85 6.97 10.49
CA TYR A 495 -15.43 5.72 10.99
C TYR A 495 -15.45 5.60 12.52
N ILE A 496 -14.93 6.58 13.27
CA ILE A 496 -14.85 6.49 14.73
C ILE A 496 -16.23 6.64 15.41
N PRO A 497 -17.01 7.72 15.17
CA PRO A 497 -18.29 7.97 15.85
C PRO A 497 -19.48 7.29 15.15
N LEU A 498 -19.25 6.12 14.55
CA LEU A 498 -20.29 5.29 13.95
C LEU A 498 -20.48 4.04 14.81
N ASP A 499 -21.72 3.57 14.93
CA ASP A 499 -22.04 2.29 15.55
C ASP A 499 -21.25 1.16 14.88
N GLU A 500 -20.81 0.16 15.65
CA GLU A 500 -19.92 -0.90 15.16
C GLU A 500 -20.46 -1.62 13.91
N ASP A 501 -21.78 -1.76 13.79
CA ASP A 501 -22.43 -2.39 12.65
C ASP A 501 -22.31 -1.52 11.39
N THR A 502 -22.65 -0.23 11.45
CA THR A 502 -22.48 0.74 10.35
C THR A 502 -21.02 0.97 10.01
N LYS A 503 -20.15 0.99 11.01
CA LYS A 503 -18.70 1.14 10.89
C LYS A 503 -18.07 -0.02 10.12
N VAL A 504 -18.41 -1.26 10.48
CA VAL A 504 -17.92 -2.45 9.77
C VAL A 504 -18.52 -2.54 8.35
N LYS A 505 -19.84 -2.37 8.21
CA LYS A 505 -20.54 -2.44 6.91
C LYS A 505 -20.11 -1.32 5.96
N GLY A 506 -20.08 -0.08 6.45
CA GLY A 506 -19.71 1.11 5.71
C GLY A 506 -18.24 1.11 5.28
N LYS A 507 -17.31 0.75 6.19
CA LYS A 507 -15.90 0.62 5.82
C LYS A 507 -15.67 -0.48 4.78
N ALA A 508 -16.32 -1.64 4.93
CA ALA A 508 -16.25 -2.70 3.93
C ALA A 508 -16.79 -2.22 2.57
N ALA A 509 -17.96 -1.56 2.54
CA ALA A 509 -18.55 -1.05 1.31
C ALA A 509 -17.67 0.02 0.63
N ILE A 510 -17.08 0.95 1.38
CA ILE A 510 -16.26 2.03 0.83
C ILE A 510 -14.89 1.52 0.35
N ASP A 511 -14.21 0.66 1.13
CA ASP A 511 -12.89 0.15 0.74
C ASP A 511 -12.97 -0.93 -0.36
N VAL A 512 -14.07 -1.69 -0.47
CA VAL A 512 -14.26 -2.73 -1.51
C VAL A 512 -14.97 -2.20 -2.77
N VAL A 513 -15.98 -1.32 -2.65
CA VAL A 513 -16.75 -0.82 -3.79
C VAL A 513 -16.30 0.58 -4.19
N CYS A 514 -16.33 1.57 -3.29
CA CYS A 514 -16.10 2.98 -3.66
C CYS A 514 -14.65 3.25 -4.13
N ASN A 515 -13.65 2.63 -3.49
CA ASN A 515 -12.24 2.80 -3.87
C ASN A 515 -11.95 2.28 -5.32
N PRO A 516 -12.35 1.04 -5.71
CA PRO A 516 -12.26 0.60 -7.10
C PRO A 516 -13.18 1.35 -8.06
N LEU A 517 -14.40 1.70 -7.63
CA LEU A 517 -15.38 2.43 -8.45
C LEU A 517 -14.87 3.83 -8.82
N GLY A 518 -14.23 4.56 -7.90
CA GLY A 518 -13.64 5.86 -8.23
C GLY A 518 -12.55 5.75 -9.30
N LYS A 519 -11.60 4.81 -9.11
CA LYS A 519 -10.53 4.56 -10.09
C LYS A 519 -11.09 4.14 -11.45
N SER A 520 -12.05 3.22 -11.48
CA SER A 520 -12.61 2.68 -12.73
C SER A 520 -13.57 3.68 -13.40
N GLY A 521 -14.33 4.45 -12.62
CA GLY A 521 -15.21 5.51 -13.12
C GLY A 521 -14.46 6.60 -13.87
N GLY A 522 -13.29 7.03 -13.36
CA GLY A 522 -12.42 7.96 -14.10
C GLY A 522 -11.92 7.39 -15.43
N ALA A 523 -11.62 6.10 -15.47
CA ALA A 523 -11.25 5.41 -16.71
C ALA A 523 -12.44 5.27 -17.68
N LEU A 524 -13.64 4.98 -17.20
CA LEU A 524 -14.86 4.91 -18.01
C LEU A 524 -15.24 6.27 -18.61
N ILE A 525 -15.16 7.35 -17.80
CA ILE A 525 -15.36 8.73 -18.27
C ILE A 525 -14.36 9.06 -19.39
N GLN A 526 -13.07 8.74 -19.19
CA GLN A 526 -12.05 8.96 -20.23
C GLN A 526 -12.30 8.10 -21.48
N GLN A 527 -12.64 6.82 -21.34
CA GLN A 527 -12.98 5.94 -22.46
C GLN A 527 -14.15 6.52 -23.28
N PHE A 528 -15.23 6.92 -22.62
CA PHE A 528 -16.39 7.53 -23.27
C PHE A 528 -16.00 8.81 -24.01
N MET A 529 -15.28 9.72 -23.35
CA MET A 529 -14.83 10.98 -23.95
C MET A 529 -13.84 10.77 -25.13
N ILE A 530 -12.92 9.80 -25.05
CA ILE A 530 -11.98 9.47 -26.14
C ILE A 530 -12.74 8.89 -27.34
N LEU A 531 -13.73 8.02 -27.13
CA LEU A 531 -14.55 7.47 -28.21
C LEU A 531 -15.44 8.53 -28.87
N THR A 532 -15.98 9.48 -28.09
CA THR A 532 -16.81 10.60 -28.60
C THR A 532 -15.99 11.64 -29.37
N PHE A 533 -14.91 12.16 -28.77
CA PHE A 533 -14.11 13.26 -29.34
C PHE A 533 -12.90 12.79 -30.19
N GLY A 534 -12.69 11.47 -30.28
CA GLY A 534 -11.71 10.81 -31.14
C GLY A 534 -10.26 10.82 -30.64
N SER A 535 -9.91 11.64 -29.65
CA SER A 535 -8.60 11.61 -28.99
C SER A 535 -8.66 12.19 -27.57
N LEU A 536 -7.67 11.84 -26.74
CA LEU A 536 -7.48 12.40 -25.40
C LEU A 536 -7.19 13.91 -25.46
N ALA A 537 -6.48 14.37 -26.49
CA ALA A 537 -6.24 15.79 -26.72
C ALA A 537 -7.55 16.57 -26.92
N ASN A 538 -8.43 16.11 -27.81
CA ASN A 538 -9.73 16.73 -28.07
C ASN A 538 -10.66 16.66 -26.85
N SER A 539 -10.59 15.57 -26.08
CA SER A 539 -11.39 15.42 -24.85
C SER A 539 -10.94 16.32 -23.69
N THR A 540 -9.69 16.83 -23.70
CA THR A 540 -9.08 17.53 -22.56
C THR A 540 -9.90 18.70 -22.00
N PRO A 541 -10.49 19.63 -22.79
CA PRO A 541 -11.36 20.67 -22.23
C PRO A 541 -12.57 20.11 -21.47
N TYR A 542 -13.25 19.10 -22.03
CA TYR A 542 -14.40 18.46 -21.42
C TYR A 542 -14.03 17.70 -20.13
N LEU A 543 -12.87 17.03 -20.12
CA LEU A 543 -12.32 16.40 -18.91
C LEU A 543 -12.03 17.43 -17.81
N GLY A 544 -11.57 18.64 -18.16
CA GLY A 544 -11.38 19.74 -17.21
C GLY A 544 -12.70 20.24 -16.61
N GLY A 545 -13.75 20.39 -17.43
CA GLY A 545 -15.10 20.75 -16.97
C GLY A 545 -15.71 19.69 -16.06
N VAL A 546 -15.62 18.40 -16.42
CA VAL A 546 -16.09 17.28 -15.60
C VAL A 546 -15.32 17.20 -14.28
N LEU A 547 -14.00 17.42 -14.30
CA LEU A 547 -13.19 17.49 -13.08
C LEU A 547 -13.66 18.60 -12.14
N LEU A 548 -13.94 19.79 -12.66
CA LEU A 548 -14.43 20.92 -11.87
C LEU A 548 -15.76 20.58 -11.18
N VAL A 549 -16.73 20.00 -11.90
CA VAL A 549 -18.02 19.56 -11.33
C VAL A 549 -17.82 18.52 -10.22
N ILE A 550 -16.97 17.52 -10.45
CA ILE A 550 -16.68 16.46 -9.47
C ILE A 550 -16.01 17.02 -8.21
N VAL A 551 -15.07 17.96 -8.35
CA VAL A 551 -14.37 18.57 -7.21
C VAL A 551 -15.24 19.56 -6.45
N LEU A 552 -16.17 20.26 -7.10
CA LEU A 552 -17.21 21.04 -6.41
C LEU A 552 -18.15 20.13 -5.60
N ALA A 553 -18.61 19.01 -6.18
CA ALA A 553 -19.41 18.01 -5.46
C ALA A 553 -18.64 17.42 -4.27
N TRP A 554 -17.34 17.18 -4.43
CA TRP A 554 -16.45 16.71 -3.36
C TRP A 554 -16.29 17.73 -2.24
N LEU A 555 -16.15 19.03 -2.55
CA LEU A 555 -16.13 20.11 -1.56
C LEU A 555 -17.48 20.26 -0.83
N ALA A 556 -18.61 20.07 -1.53
CA ALA A 556 -19.93 20.05 -0.92
C ALA A 556 -20.10 18.86 0.04
N ALA A 557 -19.70 17.65 -0.37
CA ALA A 557 -19.70 16.46 0.47
C ALA A 557 -18.76 16.63 1.70
N ALA A 558 -17.58 17.22 1.52
CA ALA A 558 -16.66 17.53 2.63
C ALA A 558 -17.28 18.48 3.66
N ARG A 559 -18.02 19.50 3.23
CA ARG A 559 -18.75 20.44 4.12
C ARG A 559 -19.94 19.76 4.81
N SER A 560 -20.70 18.94 4.08
CA SER A 560 -21.83 18.18 4.63
C SER A 560 -21.37 17.17 5.69
N LEU A 561 -20.27 16.46 5.43
CA LEU A 561 -19.73 15.46 6.37
C LEU A 561 -19.11 16.10 7.61
N ASP A 562 -18.50 17.28 7.49
CA ASP A 562 -17.94 18.05 8.62
C ASP A 562 -19.01 18.47 9.63
N ALA A 563 -20.15 18.96 9.15
CA ALA A 563 -21.30 19.28 10.00
C ALA A 563 -21.85 18.02 10.72
N GLN A 564 -21.99 16.90 10.01
CA GLN A 564 -22.49 15.65 10.59
C GLN A 564 -21.48 15.00 11.56
N PHE A 565 -20.18 15.02 11.26
CA PHE A 565 -19.14 14.51 12.14
C PHE A 565 -19.04 15.32 13.45
N THR A 566 -19.23 16.64 13.37
CA THR A 566 -19.25 17.52 14.54
C THR A 566 -20.51 17.30 15.39
N ALA A 567 -21.66 16.99 14.78
CA ALA A 567 -22.89 16.62 15.50
C ALA A 567 -22.73 15.28 16.23
N LEU A 568 -22.37 14.21 15.50
CA LEU A 568 -22.12 12.87 16.06
C LEU A 568 -21.07 12.91 17.17
N ARG A 569 -20.03 13.74 17.04
CA ARG A 569 -19.03 13.92 18.11
C ARG A 569 -19.59 14.54 19.39
N ARG A 570 -20.50 15.51 19.27
CA ARG A 570 -21.16 16.13 20.42
C ARG A 570 -22.13 15.15 21.08
N GLU A 571 -22.83 14.33 20.30
CA GLU A 571 -23.69 13.26 20.80
C GLU A 571 -22.85 12.21 21.56
N GLU A 572 -21.74 11.72 20.97
CA GLU A 572 -20.79 10.78 21.58
C GLU A 572 -20.06 11.34 22.84
N GLU A 573 -20.03 12.66 23.01
CA GLU A 573 -19.46 13.36 24.18
C GLU A 573 -20.54 13.55 25.26
N LEU A 574 -21.77 13.94 24.89
CA LEU A 574 -22.93 14.04 25.79
C LEU A 574 -23.33 12.68 26.39
N GLU A 575 -23.35 11.60 25.60
CA GLU A 575 -23.61 10.24 26.10
C GLU A 575 -22.63 9.86 27.22
N LYS A 576 -21.34 10.14 27.03
CA LYS A 576 -20.30 9.85 28.04
C LYS A 576 -20.40 10.77 29.26
N GLU A 577 -20.90 11.98 29.12
CA GLU A 577 -21.21 12.83 30.27
C GLU A 577 -22.43 12.33 31.04
N MET A 578 -23.45 11.79 30.36
CA MET A 578 -24.61 11.13 30.98
C MET A 578 -24.24 9.80 31.66
N GLU A 579 -23.35 8.99 31.07
CA GLU A 579 -22.77 7.80 31.74
C GLU A 579 -21.99 8.21 32.99
N ARG A 580 -21.12 9.24 32.90
CA ARG A 580 -20.37 9.76 34.05
C ARG A 580 -21.25 10.41 35.11
N ALA A 581 -22.40 10.95 34.74
CA ALA A 581 -23.37 11.55 35.66
C ALA A 581 -24.18 10.45 36.38
N SER A 582 -24.70 9.47 35.65
CA SER A 582 -25.46 8.34 36.23
C SER A 582 -24.60 7.48 37.17
N VAL A 583 -23.33 7.23 36.82
CA VAL A 583 -22.34 6.57 37.71
C VAL A 583 -21.96 7.43 38.94
N LYS A 584 -22.26 8.74 38.92
CA LYS A 584 -22.02 9.66 40.05
C LYS A 584 -23.23 9.89 40.95
N ILE A 585 -24.44 9.43 40.58
CA ILE A 585 -25.58 9.43 41.49
C ILE A 585 -25.31 8.35 42.54
N PRO A 586 -25.14 8.69 43.83
CA PRO A 586 -25.05 7.66 44.87
C PRO A 586 -26.40 6.96 44.95
N VAL A 587 -26.40 5.63 44.97
CA VAL A 587 -27.59 4.87 45.36
C VAL A 587 -27.78 5.07 46.87
N VAL A 588 -28.49 6.14 47.22
CA VAL A 588 -29.03 6.33 48.57
C VAL A 588 -30.12 5.29 48.73
N ALA A 589 -29.78 4.18 49.38
CA ALA A 589 -30.75 3.18 49.76
C ALA A 589 -31.68 3.76 50.82
N GLU A 590 -32.95 3.97 50.47
CA GLU A 590 -34.01 4.24 51.44
C GLU A 590 -34.21 2.98 52.29
N ASN A 591 -33.56 2.94 53.45
CA ASN A 591 -33.73 1.89 54.45
C ASN A 591 -35.07 2.08 55.21
N GLU A 592 -36.20 1.96 54.51
CA GLU A 592 -37.49 1.74 55.15
C GLU A 592 -37.46 0.40 55.91
N SER A 593 -37.24 0.48 57.21
CA SER A 593 -37.24 -0.64 58.16
C SER A 593 -38.21 -0.38 59.31
N GLY A 594 -39.39 0.16 58.97
CA GLY A 594 -40.46 0.44 59.92
C GLY A 594 -41.23 -0.80 60.32
N ASN A 595 -40.91 -1.40 61.47
CA ASN A 595 -41.81 -2.36 62.12
C ASN A 595 -41.65 -2.41 63.66
N SER A 596 -42.37 -1.54 64.37
CA SER A 596 -42.59 -1.66 65.81
C SER A 596 -43.92 -1.02 66.21
N SER A 597 -44.76 -1.76 66.94
CA SER A 597 -46.14 -1.39 67.29
C SER A 597 -46.27 -0.47 68.50
N LEU A 598 -47.27 0.44 68.50
CA LEU A 598 -48.28 0.69 69.57
C LEU A 598 -48.83 2.13 69.50
N GLY A 599 -50.13 2.32 69.72
CA GLY A 599 -50.76 3.64 69.88
C GLY A 599 -52.21 3.71 69.41
N SER A 600 -53.13 4.11 70.29
CA SER A 600 -54.57 4.25 70.01
C SER A 600 -54.96 5.72 69.75
N GLY A 601 -55.91 5.99 68.84
CA GLY A 601 -56.64 7.27 68.86
C GLY A 601 -57.40 7.67 67.58
N SER A 602 -58.74 7.81 67.71
CA SER A 602 -59.63 8.79 67.03
C SER A 602 -59.54 9.08 65.50
N GLN A 603 -60.67 8.80 64.84
CA GLN A 603 -61.22 9.42 63.61
C GLN A 603 -61.59 10.93 63.79
N PRO A 604 -62.11 11.67 62.77
CA PRO A 604 -62.08 11.53 61.29
C PRO A 604 -61.81 12.88 60.55
N LEU A 605 -62.24 13.00 59.27
CA LEU A 605 -62.30 14.22 58.41
C LEU A 605 -60.93 14.71 57.88
N SER A 606 -60.79 15.31 56.69
CA SER A 606 -61.50 15.18 55.40
C SER A 606 -60.49 15.57 54.29
N ASP A 607 -60.73 15.61 52.96
CA ASP A 607 -61.98 15.61 52.19
C ASP A 607 -61.77 15.03 50.76
N SER A 608 -62.64 15.38 49.80
CA SER A 608 -62.53 15.13 48.34
C SER A 608 -63.20 16.29 47.57
N PRO A 609 -63.23 16.40 46.22
CA PRO A 609 -62.84 15.44 45.16
C PRO A 609 -62.06 16.09 43.96
N SER A 610 -61.92 15.32 42.86
CA SER A 610 -61.97 15.72 41.41
C SER A 610 -61.23 16.99 40.89
N GLU A 611 -60.64 17.02 39.69
CA GLU A 611 -61.17 16.51 38.41
C GLU A 611 -60.11 15.92 37.44
N THR A 612 -60.60 15.00 36.60
CA THR A 612 -60.09 14.62 35.27
C THR A 612 -61.14 15.11 34.23
N PRO A 613 -60.91 15.22 32.89
CA PRO A 613 -60.01 14.37 32.09
C PRO A 613 -59.44 15.01 30.78
N THR A 614 -58.99 14.15 29.84
CA THR A 614 -58.92 14.35 28.36
C THR A 614 -57.94 15.39 27.76
N SER A 615 -57.55 15.32 26.47
CA SER A 615 -57.20 14.17 25.60
C SER A 615 -56.68 14.66 24.23
N ARG A 616 -55.96 13.79 23.52
CA ARG A 616 -55.74 13.76 22.05
C ARG A 616 -54.84 14.81 21.37
N ASN A 617 -53.98 14.22 20.54
CA ASN A 617 -53.28 14.73 19.37
C ASN A 617 -54.11 15.67 18.47
N ILE A 618 -53.42 16.61 17.82
CA ILE A 618 -53.25 16.60 16.35
C ILE A 618 -51.75 16.50 16.07
#